data_AF-A0A7S2NV68-F1
#
_entry.id   AF-A0A7S2NV68-F1
#
_cell.length_a   1.000
_cell.length_b   1.000
_cell.length_c   1.000
_cell.angle_alpha   90.00
_cell.angle_beta   90.00
_cell.angle_gamma   90.00
#
_symmetry.space_group_name_H-M   'P 1'
#
loop_
_entity.id
_entity.type
_entity.pdbx_description
1 polymer ?
#
loop_
_entity_poly.entity_id
_entity_poly.type
_entity_poly.pdbx_seq_one_letter_code
_entity_poly.pdbx_strand_id
1 'polypeptide(L)'
;MDQAGFSSVAKDPSYPYAMAPTAEMLASFGPEMPGSGVDTFGARYENETRCVTPVPMYGGPQWAAFDNEDGESIFALHRRSRNTLSFCYGGEGVDHINIFHKQQLFSSGYVPFDIGAYAAGLVGYLDAGDGFLWQSGGIINMTMEQKPWGWDRVTTVADLVQPEPWVEWALWYWLPPWLWQLVKLALALQKNIVSHYPLLQIIDGEGKPTKYMDEWLAWAKTIDNGGTLQVKFPNPEPPTP
;
A
#
# COMPACT_ATOMS: atom_id res chain seq x y z
N MET A 1 -2.79 4.79 9.43
CA MET A 1 -1.61 4.07 9.95
C MET A 1 -0.73 5.13 10.59
N ASP A 2 -0.14 4.88 11.76
CA ASP A 2 0.78 5.87 12.35
C ASP A 2 2.20 5.69 11.79
N GLN A 3 2.48 6.31 10.64
CA GLN A 3 3.79 6.22 9.98
C GLN A 3 4.79 7.28 10.48
N ALA A 4 4.30 8.32 11.13
CA ALA A 4 5.12 9.45 11.57
C ALA A 4 5.36 9.48 13.09
N GLY A 5 4.90 8.45 13.81
CA GLY A 5 5.19 8.27 15.23
C GLY A 5 4.46 9.25 16.14
N PHE A 6 3.31 9.75 15.70
CA PHE A 6 2.58 10.78 16.43
C PHE A 6 1.64 10.23 17.50
N SER A 7 1.22 8.98 17.38
CA SER A 7 0.27 8.38 18.30
C SER A 7 0.88 8.12 19.67
N SER A 8 0.01 7.97 20.67
CA SER A 8 0.39 7.49 21.99
C SER A 8 1.02 6.10 21.96
N VAL A 9 0.62 5.22 21.02
CA VAL A 9 1.21 3.89 20.86
C VAL A 9 2.67 3.98 20.42
N ALA A 10 2.97 4.78 19.41
CA ALA A 10 4.35 4.94 18.93
C ALA A 10 5.27 5.70 19.91
N LYS A 11 4.68 6.50 20.80
CA LYS A 11 5.40 7.23 21.85
C LYS A 11 5.56 6.45 23.15
N ASP A 12 4.89 5.30 23.28
CA ASP A 12 5.02 4.45 24.46
C ASP A 12 6.45 3.91 24.55
N PRO A 13 7.16 4.07 25.68
CA PRO A 13 8.51 3.52 25.85
C PRO A 13 8.60 2.00 25.68
N SER A 14 7.49 1.28 25.82
CA SER A 14 7.39 -0.15 25.59
C SER A 14 7.21 -0.53 24.11
N TYR A 15 6.99 0.45 23.22
CA TYR A 15 6.91 0.21 21.77
C TYR A 15 8.30 -0.15 21.23
N PRO A 16 8.49 -1.37 20.70
CA PRO A 16 9.83 -1.91 20.47
C PRO A 16 10.46 -1.47 19.15
N TYR A 17 9.75 -0.69 18.32
CA TYR A 17 10.19 -0.37 16.96
C TYR A 17 10.56 1.11 16.81
N ALA A 18 11.59 1.38 16.03
CA ALA A 18 11.96 2.73 15.66
C ALA A 18 10.96 3.31 14.65
N MET A 19 10.53 4.55 14.86
CA MET A 19 9.67 5.25 13.91
C MET A 19 10.50 5.91 12.82
N ALA A 20 10.20 5.57 11.56
CA ALA A 20 10.76 6.22 10.40
C ALA A 20 9.60 6.76 9.55
N PRO A 21 9.63 8.05 9.14
CA PRO A 21 8.59 8.59 8.27
C PRO A 21 8.59 7.85 6.93
N THR A 22 7.42 7.40 6.50
CA THR A 22 7.22 6.74 5.21
C THR A 22 6.09 7.39 4.41
N ALA A 23 6.01 7.08 3.12
CA ALA A 23 4.87 7.45 2.29
C ALA A 23 3.58 6.77 2.77
N GLU A 24 2.50 7.55 2.80
CA GLU A 24 1.17 7.08 3.18
C GLU A 24 0.50 6.34 2.02
N MET A 25 -0.35 5.36 2.36
CA MET A 25 -1.23 4.70 1.41
C MET A 25 -2.64 4.71 1.96
N LEU A 26 -3.58 5.15 1.14
CA LEU A 26 -5.01 5.08 1.35
C LEU A 26 -5.54 3.77 0.76
N ALA A 27 -6.06 2.90 1.61
CA ALA A 27 -6.87 1.75 1.22
C ALA A 27 -8.34 2.10 1.44
N SER A 28 -9.17 1.98 0.40
CA SER A 28 -10.59 2.35 0.46
C SER A 28 -11.48 1.12 0.52
N PHE A 29 -12.25 0.98 1.60
CA PHE A 29 -13.18 -0.13 1.85
C PHE A 29 -14.64 0.26 1.57
N GLY A 30 -14.86 1.16 0.60
CA GLY A 30 -16.20 1.59 0.23
C GLY A 30 -17.11 0.42 -0.17
N PRO A 31 -18.43 0.53 0.08
CA PRO A 31 -19.37 -0.54 -0.23
C PRO A 31 -19.40 -0.85 -1.72
N GLU A 32 -19.75 -2.09 -2.05
CA GLU A 32 -20.02 -2.48 -3.42
C GLU A 32 -21.21 -1.66 -3.98
N MET A 33 -20.94 -0.85 -4.99
CA MET A 33 -21.91 -0.04 -5.71
C MET A 33 -22.18 -0.67 -7.08
N PRO A 34 -23.45 -0.71 -7.53
CA PRO A 34 -23.76 -1.13 -8.89
C PRO A 34 -23.17 -0.12 -9.88
N GLY A 35 -22.28 -0.57 -10.76
CA GLY A 35 -21.81 0.26 -11.88
C GLY A 35 -22.74 0.19 -13.08
N SER A 36 -22.56 1.14 -14.00
CA SER A 36 -23.25 1.13 -15.28
C SER A 36 -22.66 0.06 -16.19
N GLY A 37 -23.34 -1.09 -16.28
CA GLY A 37 -23.21 -1.96 -17.44
C GLY A 37 -22.13 -3.03 -17.42
N VAL A 38 -21.57 -3.43 -16.26
CA VAL A 38 -21.02 -4.78 -15.91
C VAL A 38 -20.04 -4.73 -14.72
N ASP A 39 -19.50 -3.57 -14.32
CA ASP A 39 -18.52 -3.49 -13.22
C ASP A 39 -19.17 -3.09 -11.89
N THR A 40 -19.08 -3.93 -10.86
CA THR A 40 -19.35 -3.50 -9.48
C THR A 40 -18.13 -2.78 -8.91
N PHE A 41 -18.33 -1.67 -8.20
CA PHE A 41 -17.25 -0.86 -7.63
C PHE A 41 -17.26 -0.94 -6.12
N GLY A 42 -16.13 -1.26 -5.48
CA GLY A 42 -16.01 -1.27 -4.02
C GLY A 42 -15.49 -2.59 -3.49
N ALA A 43 -15.16 -2.58 -2.20
CA ALA A 43 -14.67 -3.77 -1.51
C ALA A 43 -15.85 -4.67 -1.13
N ARG A 44 -15.74 -5.96 -1.42
CA ARG A 44 -16.72 -6.98 -1.01
C ARG A 44 -16.01 -8.10 -0.26
N TYR A 45 -16.76 -8.81 0.58
CA TYR A 45 -16.28 -10.01 1.24
C TYR A 45 -16.61 -11.24 0.39
N GLU A 46 -15.60 -12.00 0.00
CA GLU A 46 -15.72 -13.26 -0.73
C GLU A 46 -15.61 -14.44 0.24
N ASN A 47 -16.69 -15.21 0.40
CA ASN A 47 -16.76 -16.30 1.38
C ASN A 47 -15.75 -17.43 1.09
N GLU A 48 -15.55 -17.78 -0.18
CA GLU A 48 -14.70 -18.91 -0.59
C GLU A 48 -13.23 -18.67 -0.29
N THR A 49 -12.76 -17.46 -0.60
CA THR A 49 -11.36 -17.03 -0.38
C THR A 49 -11.16 -16.41 1.00
N ARG A 50 -12.26 -16.09 1.71
CA ARG A 50 -12.28 -15.34 2.97
C ARG A 50 -11.54 -14.00 2.86
N CYS A 51 -11.68 -13.34 1.73
CA CYS A 51 -11.00 -12.09 1.42
C CYS A 51 -11.98 -10.93 1.32
N VAL A 52 -11.55 -9.76 1.80
CA VAL A 52 -12.14 -8.47 1.40
C VAL A 52 -11.36 -7.98 0.17
N THR A 53 -12.03 -7.93 -0.98
CA THR A 53 -11.41 -7.66 -2.29
C THR A 53 -12.45 -7.15 -3.31
N PRO A 54 -12.03 -6.41 -4.36
CA PRO A 54 -10.79 -5.66 -4.41
C PRO A 54 -10.87 -4.45 -3.47
N VAL A 55 -9.78 -4.14 -2.77
CA VAL A 55 -9.66 -2.91 -1.97
C VAL A 55 -8.79 -1.93 -2.77
N PRO A 56 -9.37 -0.91 -3.43
CA PRO A 56 -8.60 0.08 -4.14
C PRO A 56 -7.54 0.71 -3.24
N MET A 57 -6.31 0.76 -3.73
CA MET A 57 -5.18 1.38 -3.04
C MET A 57 -4.68 2.57 -3.84
N TYR A 58 -4.60 3.68 -3.15
CA TYR A 58 -4.02 4.93 -3.62
C TYR A 58 -2.84 5.23 -2.72
N GLY A 59 -1.67 5.54 -3.26
CA GLY A 59 -0.46 5.62 -2.45
C GLY A 59 0.56 6.59 -2.99
N GLY A 60 1.42 7.04 -2.08
CA GLY A 60 2.52 7.96 -2.32
C GLY A 60 2.72 8.91 -1.15
N PRO A 61 3.86 9.63 -1.09
CA PRO A 61 4.06 10.64 -0.06
C PRO A 61 2.90 11.67 -0.10
N GLN A 62 2.06 11.61 0.95
CA GLN A 62 1.04 12.58 1.39
C GLN A 62 -0.15 12.86 0.45
N TRP A 63 -1.32 12.29 0.75
CA TRP A 63 -2.51 12.36 -0.11
C TRP A 63 -3.75 13.01 0.51
N ALA A 64 -3.52 14.01 1.35
CA ALA A 64 -4.44 15.13 1.45
C ALA A 64 -3.78 16.36 0.82
N ALA A 65 -3.74 16.42 -0.52
CA ALA A 65 -3.39 17.63 -1.27
C ALA A 65 -1.95 18.19 -1.08
N PHE A 66 -0.93 17.33 -1.00
CA PHE A 66 0.47 17.77 -1.00
C PHE A 66 1.21 17.23 -2.23
N ASP A 67 1.66 18.16 -3.06
CA ASP A 67 2.60 17.88 -4.14
C ASP A 67 4.01 17.90 -3.55
N ASN A 68 4.69 16.76 -3.56
CA ASN A 68 6.14 16.73 -3.51
C ASN A 68 6.64 16.25 -4.88
N GLU A 69 7.90 16.53 -5.22
CA GLU A 69 8.45 16.30 -6.58
C GLU A 69 8.22 14.86 -7.11
N ASP A 70 8.05 13.87 -6.22
CA ASP A 70 7.78 12.47 -6.57
C ASP A 70 6.28 12.08 -6.54
N GLY A 71 5.42 12.89 -5.92
CA GLY A 71 4.02 12.57 -5.63
C GLY A 71 3.17 12.39 -6.88
N GLU A 72 3.39 13.23 -7.90
CA GLU A 72 2.74 13.09 -9.22
C GLU A 72 3.15 11.79 -9.92
N SER A 73 4.44 11.47 -9.93
CA SER A 73 4.99 10.28 -10.59
C SER A 73 4.50 9.00 -9.92
N ILE A 74 4.46 8.97 -8.58
CA ILE A 74 3.94 7.83 -7.82
C ILE A 74 2.43 7.69 -8.04
N PHE A 75 1.65 8.78 -8.04
CA PHE A 75 0.24 8.70 -8.38
C PHE A 75 0.01 8.16 -9.79
N ALA A 76 0.78 8.65 -10.76
CA ALA A 76 0.67 8.19 -12.14
C ALA A 76 0.96 6.69 -12.26
N LEU A 77 1.93 6.16 -11.52
CA LEU A 77 2.20 4.73 -11.43
C LEU A 77 1.01 3.99 -10.84
N HIS A 78 0.55 4.35 -9.63
CA HIS A 78 -0.58 3.68 -8.95
C HIS A 78 -1.89 3.75 -9.76
N ARG A 79 -2.12 4.85 -10.48
CA ARG A 79 -3.28 5.04 -11.37
C ARG A 79 -3.18 4.14 -12.59
N ARG A 80 -2.00 4.06 -13.22
CA ARG A 80 -1.76 3.23 -14.41
C ARG A 80 -1.78 1.74 -14.07
N SER A 81 -1.19 1.36 -12.94
CA SER A 81 -1.14 -0.01 -12.44
C SER A 81 -2.44 -0.45 -11.75
N ARG A 82 -3.37 0.47 -11.49
CA ARG A 82 -4.66 0.21 -10.82
C ARG A 82 -4.49 -0.70 -9.60
N ASN A 83 -3.59 -0.30 -8.72
CA ASN A 83 -3.23 -1.10 -7.55
C ASN A 83 -4.46 -1.41 -6.68
N THR A 84 -4.67 -2.68 -6.38
CA THR A 84 -5.70 -3.11 -5.43
C THR A 84 -5.09 -4.06 -4.41
N LEU A 85 -5.66 -4.08 -3.21
CA LEU A 85 -5.30 -4.98 -2.13
C LEU A 85 -6.40 -6.03 -1.95
N SER A 86 -6.03 -7.13 -1.31
CA SER A 86 -6.97 -8.15 -0.85
C SER A 86 -6.60 -8.54 0.56
N PHE A 87 -7.51 -8.33 1.51
CA PHE A 87 -7.32 -8.62 2.92
C PHE A 87 -7.99 -9.96 3.23
N CYS A 88 -7.18 -11.01 3.36
CA CYS A 88 -7.64 -12.37 3.50
C CYS A 88 -7.38 -12.89 4.91
N TYR A 89 -8.42 -13.29 5.61
CA TYR A 89 -8.31 -13.84 6.96
C TYR A 89 -7.61 -15.20 6.92
N GLY A 90 -6.45 -15.29 7.56
CA GLY A 90 -5.67 -16.53 7.63
C GLY A 90 -6.10 -17.41 8.79
N GLY A 91 -6.24 -18.72 8.57
CA GLY A 91 -6.64 -19.68 9.62
C GLY A 91 -8.11 -19.54 10.04
N GLU A 92 -8.54 -20.25 11.09
CA GLU A 92 -9.94 -20.20 11.56
C GLU A 92 -10.32 -18.89 12.27
N GLY A 93 -9.33 -18.06 12.63
CA GLY A 93 -9.50 -16.83 13.41
C GLY A 93 -9.58 -15.54 12.61
N VAL A 94 -9.62 -14.43 13.36
CA VAL A 94 -9.54 -13.04 12.89
C VAL A 94 -8.34 -12.30 13.49
N ASP A 95 -7.36 -13.03 14.01
CA ASP A 95 -6.14 -12.51 14.66
C ASP A 95 -5.00 -12.27 13.67
N HIS A 96 -5.11 -12.86 12.47
CA HIS A 96 -4.14 -12.74 11.39
C HIS A 96 -4.81 -12.48 10.04
N ILE A 97 -4.37 -11.43 9.34
CA ILE A 97 -4.86 -11.08 8.00
C ILE A 97 -3.66 -11.02 7.05
N ASN A 98 -3.71 -11.79 5.97
CA ASN A 98 -2.76 -11.67 4.87
C ASN A 98 -3.24 -10.60 3.90
N ILE A 99 -2.36 -9.69 3.50
CA ILE A 99 -2.65 -8.65 2.53
C ILE A 99 -1.90 -8.96 1.24
N PHE A 100 -2.66 -9.19 0.18
CA PHE A 100 -2.13 -9.43 -1.15
C PHE A 100 -2.29 -8.17 -2.02
N HIS A 101 -1.34 -7.93 -2.92
CA HIS A 101 -1.36 -6.80 -3.84
C HIS A 101 -1.60 -7.30 -5.27
N LYS A 102 -2.59 -6.72 -5.95
CA LYS A 102 -2.86 -6.90 -7.38
C LYS A 102 -2.54 -5.66 -8.17
N GLN A 103 -2.01 -5.87 -9.37
CA GLN A 103 -1.67 -4.81 -10.31
C GLN A 103 -2.19 -5.14 -11.70
N GLN A 104 -2.51 -4.14 -12.51
CA GLN A 104 -2.95 -4.34 -13.88
C GLN A 104 -1.81 -4.95 -14.72
N LEU A 105 -2.13 -5.99 -15.48
CA LEU A 105 -1.19 -6.81 -16.25
C LEU A 105 -0.22 -5.98 -17.11
N PHE A 106 -0.74 -5.02 -17.88
CA PHE A 106 0.07 -4.23 -18.83
C PHE A 106 0.78 -3.03 -18.20
N SER A 107 0.47 -2.73 -16.94
CA SER A 107 1.04 -1.61 -16.18
C SER A 107 1.58 -2.09 -14.84
N SER A 108 2.02 -3.34 -14.77
CA SER A 108 2.56 -3.92 -13.54
C SER A 108 3.88 -3.23 -13.22
N GLY A 109 4.00 -2.76 -11.98
CA GLY A 109 5.16 -2.06 -11.46
C GLY A 109 5.98 -2.94 -10.52
N TYR A 110 7.29 -2.75 -10.55
CA TYR A 110 8.25 -3.28 -9.58
C TYR A 110 8.98 -2.12 -8.92
N VAL A 111 8.69 -1.90 -7.65
CA VAL A 111 9.18 -0.72 -6.90
C VAL A 111 8.75 0.56 -7.66
N PRO A 112 9.59 1.55 -8.09
CA PRO A 112 9.07 2.71 -8.81
C PRO A 112 8.96 2.51 -10.33
N PHE A 113 9.23 1.32 -10.87
CA PHE A 113 9.36 1.10 -12.32
C PHE A 113 8.18 0.33 -12.89
N ASP A 114 7.63 0.78 -14.02
CA ASP A 114 6.75 -0.02 -14.86
C ASP A 114 7.57 -1.13 -15.55
N ILE A 115 7.22 -2.39 -15.29
CA ILE A 115 7.91 -3.55 -15.88
C ILE A 115 7.05 -4.29 -16.91
N GLY A 116 5.73 -4.11 -16.86
CA GLY A 116 4.77 -4.72 -17.78
C GLY A 116 4.65 -6.25 -17.61
N ALA A 117 3.73 -6.84 -18.39
CA ALA A 117 3.27 -8.22 -18.20
C ALA A 117 4.39 -9.28 -18.29
N TYR A 118 5.27 -9.15 -19.28
CA TYR A 118 6.32 -10.14 -19.53
C TYR A 118 7.31 -10.18 -18.36
N ALA A 119 7.88 -9.03 -17.99
CA ALA A 119 8.84 -8.95 -16.89
C ALA A 119 8.19 -9.27 -15.53
N ALA A 120 6.91 -8.92 -15.34
CA ALA A 120 6.17 -9.29 -14.13
C ALA A 120 6.11 -10.81 -13.94
N GLY A 121 5.86 -11.57 -15.01
CA GLY A 121 5.93 -13.04 -14.96
C GLY A 121 7.32 -13.57 -14.58
N LEU A 122 8.40 -12.89 -14.99
CA LEU A 122 9.77 -13.32 -14.68
C LEU A 122 10.15 -13.13 -13.21
N VAL A 123 9.56 -12.12 -12.56
CA VAL A 123 9.75 -11.85 -11.11
C VAL A 123 8.69 -12.56 -10.25
N GLY A 124 7.96 -13.51 -10.84
CA GLY A 124 7.06 -14.41 -10.12
C GLY A 124 5.65 -13.87 -9.86
N TYR A 125 5.21 -12.85 -10.60
CA TYR A 125 3.81 -12.42 -10.51
C TYR A 125 2.92 -13.49 -11.14
N LEU A 126 1.77 -13.74 -10.52
CA LEU A 126 0.83 -14.78 -10.94
C LEU A 126 -0.42 -14.16 -11.55
N ASP A 127 -1.03 -14.82 -12.54
CA ASP A 127 -2.29 -14.37 -13.11
C ASP A 127 -3.39 -14.33 -12.03
N ALA A 128 -4.03 -13.17 -11.90
CA ALA A 128 -5.15 -12.95 -10.98
C ALA A 128 -6.51 -12.97 -11.69
N GLY A 129 -6.55 -13.16 -13.00
CA GLY A 129 -7.73 -12.99 -13.83
C GLY A 129 -8.03 -11.53 -14.15
N ASP A 130 -8.98 -11.30 -15.06
CA ASP A 130 -9.54 -9.98 -15.41
C ASP A 130 -8.50 -8.90 -15.78
N GLY A 131 -7.34 -9.32 -16.30
CA GLY A 131 -6.25 -8.41 -16.66
C GLY A 131 -5.44 -7.90 -15.46
N PHE A 132 -5.44 -8.62 -14.34
CA PHE A 132 -4.62 -8.34 -13.17
C PHE A 132 -3.59 -9.45 -12.90
N LEU A 133 -2.52 -9.07 -12.21
CA LEU A 133 -1.49 -9.96 -11.68
C LEU A 133 -1.39 -9.82 -10.16
N TRP A 134 -1.30 -10.94 -9.46
CA TRP A 134 -0.87 -11.00 -8.06
C TRP A 134 0.62 -10.73 -7.99
N GLN A 135 1.00 -9.70 -7.24
CA GLN A 135 2.38 -9.49 -6.86
C GLN A 135 2.84 -10.64 -5.96
N SER A 136 4.01 -11.19 -6.24
CA SER A 136 4.57 -12.28 -5.45
C SER A 136 4.80 -11.86 -3.99
N GLY A 137 4.32 -12.67 -3.05
CA GLY A 137 4.62 -12.54 -1.62
C GLY A 137 6.11 -12.68 -1.31
N GLY A 138 6.90 -13.24 -2.24
CA GLY A 138 8.36 -13.28 -2.19
C GLY A 138 9.05 -11.96 -2.55
N ILE A 139 8.31 -10.89 -2.86
CA ILE A 139 8.84 -9.54 -3.07
C ILE A 139 8.39 -8.64 -1.92
N ILE A 140 7.09 -8.59 -1.68
CA ILE A 140 6.50 -7.88 -0.54
C ILE A 140 5.48 -8.80 0.10
N ASN A 141 5.70 -9.12 1.37
CA ASN A 141 4.73 -9.82 2.20
C ASN A 141 4.14 -8.81 3.19
N MET A 142 2.82 -8.69 3.21
CA MET A 142 2.09 -7.78 4.09
C MET A 142 1.10 -8.58 4.93
N THR A 143 1.13 -8.37 6.24
CA THR A 143 0.19 -8.98 7.17
C THR A 143 -0.35 -7.93 8.13
N MET A 144 -1.51 -8.21 8.73
CA MET A 144 -1.96 -7.54 9.95
C MET A 144 -2.01 -8.56 11.08
N GLU A 145 -1.40 -8.20 12.19
CA GLU A 145 -1.30 -9.01 13.39
C GLU A 145 -1.97 -8.28 14.56
N GLN A 146 -2.83 -8.99 15.29
CA GLN A 146 -3.43 -8.41 16.48
C GLN A 146 -2.39 -8.35 17.63
N LYS A 147 -2.29 -7.17 18.27
CA LYS A 147 -1.41 -6.89 19.42
C LYS A 147 -2.25 -6.36 20.60
N PRO A 148 -1.73 -6.37 21.85
CA PRO A 148 -2.47 -5.84 23.00
C PRO A 148 -2.90 -4.38 22.86
N TRP A 149 -2.18 -3.58 22.06
CA TRP A 149 -2.45 -2.16 21.83
C TRP A 149 -3.30 -1.89 20.57
N GLY A 150 -3.63 -2.90 19.76
CA GLY A 150 -4.39 -2.74 18.53
C GLY A 150 -3.90 -3.66 17.42
N TRP A 151 -3.92 -3.16 16.19
CA TRP A 151 -3.46 -3.91 15.02
C TRP A 151 -2.09 -3.42 14.57
N ASP A 152 -1.17 -4.34 14.30
CA ASP A 152 0.12 -4.04 13.69
C ASP A 152 0.10 -4.51 12.23
N ARG A 153 0.31 -3.61 11.27
CA ARG A 153 0.58 -4.02 9.91
C ARG A 153 2.07 -4.26 9.77
N VAL A 154 2.43 -5.51 9.53
CA VAL A 154 3.82 -5.91 9.29
C VAL A 154 4.04 -6.00 7.79
N THR A 155 5.12 -5.40 7.31
CA THR A 155 5.54 -5.52 5.91
C THR A 155 6.95 -6.03 5.88
N THR A 156 7.11 -7.22 5.35
CA THR A 156 8.42 -7.79 5.06
C THR A 156 8.66 -7.58 3.57
N VAL A 157 9.62 -6.73 3.24
CA VAL A 157 10.19 -6.73 1.90
C VAL A 157 11.24 -7.83 1.91
N ALA A 158 10.95 -8.91 1.20
CA ALA A 158 11.87 -10.03 1.11
C ALA A 158 13.19 -9.56 0.47
N ASP A 159 14.28 -10.22 0.84
CA ASP A 159 15.53 -10.20 0.08
C ASP A 159 15.12 -10.37 -1.39
N LEU A 160 15.29 -9.33 -2.23
CA LEU A 160 14.73 -9.41 -3.58
C LEU A 160 15.22 -10.71 -4.16
N VAL A 161 14.28 -11.55 -4.59
CA VAL A 161 14.55 -12.87 -5.15
C VAL A 161 15.79 -12.70 -6.01
N GLN A 162 16.90 -13.33 -5.59
CA GLN A 162 18.11 -13.37 -6.39
C GLN A 162 17.63 -13.70 -7.79
N PRO A 163 17.78 -12.80 -8.77
CA PRO A 163 17.15 -12.99 -10.07
C PRO A 163 17.53 -14.40 -10.52
N GLU A 164 16.54 -15.19 -10.94
CA GLU A 164 16.78 -16.52 -11.47
C GLU A 164 18.01 -16.45 -12.41
N PRO A 165 18.93 -17.42 -12.42
CA PRO A 165 20.25 -17.26 -13.05
C PRO A 165 20.22 -16.74 -14.49
N TRP A 166 19.13 -17.03 -15.21
CA TRP A 166 18.89 -16.54 -16.56
C TRP A 166 18.43 -15.06 -16.63
N VAL A 167 17.68 -14.57 -15.63
CA VAL A 167 17.34 -13.15 -15.45
C VAL A 167 18.59 -12.37 -15.08
N GLU A 168 19.47 -12.94 -14.24
CA GLU A 168 20.77 -12.35 -13.93
C GLU A 168 21.61 -12.18 -15.20
N TRP A 169 21.65 -13.21 -16.04
CA TRP A 169 22.33 -13.17 -17.34
C TRP A 169 21.71 -12.14 -18.29
N ALA A 170 20.38 -12.07 -18.39
CA ALA A 170 19.69 -11.11 -19.24
C ALA A 170 19.96 -9.67 -18.77
N LEU A 171 19.81 -9.37 -17.48
CA LEU A 171 20.09 -8.04 -16.94
C LEU A 171 21.56 -7.65 -17.12
N TRP A 172 22.50 -8.59 -16.95
CA TRP A 172 23.90 -8.37 -17.25
C TRP A 172 24.18 -8.08 -18.74
N TYR A 173 23.46 -8.73 -19.65
CA TYR A 173 23.63 -8.55 -21.09
C TYR A 173 23.04 -7.22 -21.59
N TRP A 174 21.90 -6.80 -21.04
CA TRP A 174 21.16 -5.62 -21.49
C TRP A 174 21.51 -4.33 -20.74
N LEU A 175 22.03 -4.41 -19.50
CA LEU A 175 22.43 -3.24 -18.74
C LEU A 175 23.94 -2.99 -18.87
N PRO A 176 24.39 -1.72 -18.99
CA PRO A 176 25.78 -1.38 -18.85
C PRO A 176 26.35 -1.94 -17.52
N PRO A 177 27.60 -2.44 -17.49
CA PRO A 177 28.17 -3.06 -16.30
C PRO A 177 28.08 -2.21 -15.03
N TRP A 178 28.21 -0.89 -15.15
CA TRP A 178 28.10 0.04 -14.03
C TRP A 178 26.68 0.11 -13.45
N LEU A 179 25.66 0.07 -14.31
CA LEU A 179 24.25 0.10 -13.90
C LEU A 179 23.88 -1.20 -13.23
N TRP A 180 24.40 -2.33 -13.72
CA TRP A 180 24.23 -3.62 -13.08
C TRP A 180 24.84 -3.70 -11.67
N GLN A 181 26.00 -3.07 -11.45
CA GLN A 181 26.58 -2.97 -10.11
C GLN A 181 25.73 -2.13 -9.15
N LEU A 182 25.10 -1.06 -9.64
CA LEU A 182 24.16 -0.26 -8.86
C LEU A 182 22.90 -1.05 -8.51
N VAL A 183 22.37 -1.85 -9.46
CA VAL A 183 21.26 -2.78 -9.20
C VAL A 183 21.68 -3.77 -8.11
N LYS A 184 22.81 -4.48 -8.26
CA LYS A 184 23.29 -5.42 -7.24
C LYS A 184 23.47 -4.78 -5.86
N LEU A 185 23.99 -3.56 -5.80
CA LEU A 185 24.15 -2.82 -4.54
C LEU A 185 22.79 -2.47 -3.92
N ALA A 186 21.86 -1.94 -4.71
CA ALA A 186 20.50 -1.65 -4.26
C ALA A 186 19.79 -2.92 -3.76
N LEU A 187 19.96 -4.04 -4.46
CA LEU A 187 19.39 -5.33 -4.05
C LEU A 187 20.01 -5.83 -2.74
N ALA A 188 21.34 -5.75 -2.61
CA ALA A 188 22.07 -6.22 -1.43
C ALA A 188 21.80 -5.37 -0.16
N LEU A 189 21.42 -4.11 -0.31
CA LEU A 189 21.08 -3.21 0.79
C LEU A 189 19.64 -3.40 1.31
N GLN A 190 18.78 -4.11 0.58
CA GLN A 190 17.37 -4.34 0.93
C GLN A 190 17.12 -5.66 1.67
N LYS A 191 18.08 -6.13 2.48
CA LYS A 191 17.93 -7.41 3.18
C LYS A 191 16.96 -7.33 4.35
N ASN A 192 15.85 -8.07 4.21
CA ASN A 192 14.87 -8.36 5.26
C ASN A 192 14.42 -7.12 6.04
N ILE A 193 14.04 -6.08 5.30
CA ILE A 193 13.44 -4.90 5.92
C ILE A 193 12.05 -5.32 6.39
N VAL A 194 11.90 -5.40 7.71
CA VAL A 194 10.61 -5.58 8.36
C VAL A 194 10.17 -4.22 8.88
N SER A 195 9.09 -3.72 8.30
CA SER A 195 8.46 -2.46 8.71
C SER A 195 7.18 -2.74 9.47
N HIS A 196 7.03 -2.09 10.63
CA HIS A 196 5.88 -2.20 11.51
C HIS A 196 5.07 -0.90 11.46
N TYR A 197 3.75 -1.02 11.34
CA TYR A 197 2.86 0.13 11.22
C TYR A 197 1.65 -0.04 12.13
N PRO A 198 1.60 0.68 13.26
CA PRO A 198 0.44 0.69 14.12
C PRO A 198 -0.81 1.16 13.36
N LEU A 199 -1.83 0.33 13.37
CA LEU A 199 -3.14 0.61 12.81
C LEU A 199 -4.08 0.96 13.96
N LEU A 200 -4.34 2.25 14.07
CA LEU A 200 -5.21 2.83 15.08
C LEU A 200 -6.55 3.14 14.44
N GLN A 201 -7.60 2.50 14.96
CA GLN A 201 -8.96 2.77 14.54
C GLN A 201 -9.39 4.12 15.14
N ILE A 202 -9.63 5.14 14.31
CA ILE A 202 -10.09 6.47 14.75
C ILE A 202 -11.62 6.59 14.81
N ILE A 203 -12.33 5.76 14.04
CA ILE A 203 -13.79 5.60 14.03
C ILE A 203 -14.12 4.11 14.21
N ASP A 204 -14.98 3.78 15.16
CA ASP A 204 -15.39 2.39 15.41
C ASP A 204 -16.40 1.86 14.37
N GLY A 205 -16.78 0.59 14.51
CA GLY A 205 -17.75 -0.06 13.60
C GLY A 205 -19.17 0.51 13.69
N GLU A 206 -19.48 1.33 14.70
CA GLU A 206 -20.75 2.03 14.85
C GLU A 206 -20.69 3.48 14.34
N GLY A 207 -19.55 3.90 13.79
CA GLY A 207 -19.34 5.26 13.31
C GLY A 207 -18.99 6.27 14.40
N LYS A 208 -18.66 5.83 15.62
CA LYS A 208 -18.30 6.72 16.73
C LYS A 208 -16.78 6.96 16.78
N PRO A 209 -16.33 8.17 17.15
CA PRO A 209 -14.92 8.42 17.41
C PRO A 209 -14.35 7.52 18.51
N THR A 210 -13.15 7.02 18.31
CA THR A 210 -12.39 6.32 19.36
C THR A 210 -11.48 7.30 20.11
N LYS A 211 -10.79 6.79 21.15
CA LYS A 211 -9.78 7.57 21.89
C LYS A 211 -8.64 8.13 21.02
N TYR A 212 -8.41 7.58 19.82
CA TYR A 212 -7.35 8.01 18.92
C TYR A 212 -7.78 9.15 17.98
N MET A 213 -9.07 9.51 17.94
CA MET A 213 -9.57 10.60 17.10
C MET A 213 -8.90 11.94 17.45
N ASP A 214 -8.78 12.26 18.74
CA ASP A 214 -8.18 13.52 19.17
C ASP A 214 -6.68 13.59 18.86
N GLU A 215 -5.96 12.47 18.97
CA GLU A 215 -4.55 12.38 18.56
C GLU A 215 -4.39 12.62 17.06
N TRP A 216 -5.25 12.00 16.25
CA TRP A 216 -5.27 12.20 14.80
C TRP A 216 -5.63 13.64 14.44
N LEU A 217 -6.64 14.24 15.08
CA LEU A 217 -7.02 15.64 14.85
C LEU A 217 -5.92 16.62 15.29
N ALA A 218 -5.21 16.34 16.38
CA ALA A 218 -4.09 17.16 16.82
C ALA A 218 -2.94 17.11 15.82
N TRP A 219 -2.61 15.91 15.33
CA TRP A 219 -1.65 15.71 14.25
C TRP A 219 -2.09 16.43 12.96
N ALA A 220 -3.32 16.23 12.51
CA ALA A 220 -3.82 16.81 11.25
C ALA A 220 -3.87 18.35 11.24
N LYS A 221 -3.74 19.01 12.40
CA LYS A 221 -3.83 20.48 12.55
C LYS A 221 -2.50 21.21 12.53
N THR A 222 -1.35 20.54 12.56
CA THR A 222 -0.05 21.23 12.64
C THR A 222 0.46 21.66 11.26
N ILE A 223 1.01 22.88 11.16
CA ILE A 223 1.54 23.48 9.91
C ILE A 223 2.71 22.67 9.34
N ASP A 224 3.50 22.03 10.20
CA ASP A 224 4.59 21.12 9.77
C ASP A 224 4.09 19.81 9.14
N ASN A 225 2.77 19.59 9.12
CA ASN A 225 2.13 18.48 8.42
C ASN A 225 1.48 18.93 7.10
N GLY A 226 1.88 20.11 6.60
CA GLY A 226 1.41 20.64 5.33
C GLY A 226 1.80 22.09 5.09
N GLY A 227 2.73 22.32 4.17
CA GLY A 227 2.95 23.63 3.54
C GLY A 227 1.74 24.22 2.82
N THR A 228 0.56 23.57 2.86
CA THR A 228 -0.79 24.13 2.62
C THR A 228 -1.89 23.09 2.89
N LEU A 229 -2.36 22.96 4.13
CA LEU A 229 -3.68 22.34 4.39
C LEU A 229 -4.77 23.40 4.17
N GLN A 230 -5.26 23.55 2.94
CA GLN A 230 -6.53 24.21 2.64
C GLN A 230 -7.36 23.34 1.70
N VAL A 231 -8.27 22.54 2.26
CA VAL A 231 -9.37 21.98 1.47
C VAL A 231 -10.42 23.07 1.30
N LYS A 232 -10.46 23.70 0.12
CA LYS A 232 -11.70 24.30 -0.39
C LYS A 232 -12.41 23.24 -1.20
N PHE A 233 -13.51 22.72 -0.68
CA PHE A 233 -14.49 22.03 -1.53
C PHE A 233 -14.97 23.02 -2.61
N PRO A 234 -15.18 22.59 -3.85
CA PRO A 234 -15.90 23.42 -4.80
C PRO A 234 -17.25 23.76 -4.19
N ASN A 235 -17.57 25.06 -4.09
CA ASN A 235 -18.95 25.45 -3.84
C ASN A 235 -19.79 24.75 -4.91
N PRO A 236 -20.85 24.01 -4.54
CA PRO A 236 -21.81 23.57 -5.55
C PRO A 236 -22.25 24.83 -6.29
N GLU A 237 -22.04 24.86 -7.61
CA GLU A 237 -22.59 25.94 -8.42
C GLU A 237 -24.09 25.99 -8.11
N PRO A 238 -24.65 27.17 -7.78
CA PRO A 238 -26.08 27.27 -7.66
C PRO A 238 -26.68 26.83 -9.00
N PRO A 239 -27.78 26.05 -8.99
CA PRO A 239 -28.39 25.56 -10.22
C PRO A 239 -28.62 26.74 -11.16
N THR A 240 -28.09 26.65 -12.37
CA THR A 240 -28.29 27.63 -13.43
C THR A 240 -29.80 27.73 -13.71
N PRO A 241 -30.36 28.95 -13.80
CA PRO A 241 -31.80 29.16 -13.96
C PRO A 241 -32.37 28.58 -15.26
#